data_AF-A0A814RTN6-F1
#
_entry.id   AF-A0A814RTN6-F1
#
_cell.length_a   1.000
_cell.length_b   1.000
_cell.length_c   1.000
_cell.angle_alpha   90.00
_cell.angle_beta   90.00
_cell.angle_gamma   90.00
#
_symmetry.space_group_name_H-M   'P 1'
#
loop_
_entity.id
_entity.type
_entity.pdbx_description
1 polymer ?
#
loop_
_entity_poly.entity_id
_entity_poly.type
_entity_poly.pdbx_seq_one_letter_code
_entity_poly.pdbx_strand_id
1 'polypeptide(L)'
;MQNIYHIIFIAFIVSSTINAFFFEKKGLILIPSVAFRDHSSQEKSPADWNLHNQGWYYEENPIQAFLMEKSLELVVRKDLDHDRVKMFTAEGEEKKDLCINGLSRSMCTKTDNEGRLKNTFTMANHEIETLRQTGSGGGKVLFQASVRNTNIQGTGEIFLCDDNGITFISDIDDTIKITEVTSSTQTLINTFSGDFKAVEGMSEIYRHWEKEYNATFAYLTASPDQLYPFLREFFDREGFPAGSAHMRHFTWLDKNFITFFMSSSYMTKKTETLQMFLQNTRNRRFVLLGDVFQKDPDIYAGAYAQYPDRIEKIFIRKYDNDVVGQERLETVFKDIPRHKWATFEKGSDLPRNIF
;
A
#
# COMPACT_ATOMS: atom_id res chain seq x y z
N MET A 1 30.72 -13.86 7.67
CA MET A 1 29.96 -13.65 6.41
C MET A 1 29.98 -14.83 5.44
N GLN A 2 30.88 -15.81 5.57
CA GLN A 2 30.97 -16.96 4.63
C GLN A 2 30.09 -18.18 4.98
N ASN A 3 29.52 -18.25 6.19
CA ASN A 3 28.73 -19.41 6.66
C ASN A 3 27.21 -19.33 6.40
N ILE A 4 26.69 -18.19 5.95
CA ILE A 4 25.26 -18.03 5.64
C ILE A 4 24.93 -18.65 4.26
N TYR A 5 25.89 -18.63 3.33
CA TYR A 5 25.72 -19.18 1.99
C TYR A 5 25.68 -20.71 1.93
N HIS A 6 26.25 -21.42 2.92
CA HIS A 6 26.26 -22.89 2.92
C HIS A 6 24.99 -23.53 3.49
N ILE A 7 24.25 -22.84 4.36
CA ILE A 7 23.02 -23.37 4.95
C ILE A 7 21.86 -23.34 3.93
N ILE A 8 21.84 -22.33 3.05
CA ILE A 8 20.84 -22.22 1.97
C ILE A 8 21.01 -23.34 0.91
N PHE A 9 22.24 -23.87 0.73
CA PHE A 9 22.50 -24.91 -0.27
C PHE A 9 22.17 -26.34 0.21
N ILE A 10 22.19 -26.60 1.53
CA ILE A 10 21.90 -27.94 2.09
C ILE A 10 20.38 -28.20 2.19
N ALA A 11 19.55 -27.16 2.17
CA ALA A 11 18.09 -27.31 2.17
C ALA A 11 17.50 -27.88 0.86
N PHE A 12 18.32 -28.07 -0.20
CA PHE A 12 17.86 -28.63 -1.48
C PHE A 12 17.81 -30.17 -1.53
N ILE A 13 18.24 -30.88 -0.46
CA ILE A 13 18.30 -32.35 -0.43
C ILE A 13 17.63 -32.91 0.83
N VAL A 14 16.37 -32.56 1.09
CA VAL A 14 15.47 -33.42 1.89
C VAL A 14 14.04 -33.27 1.34
N SER A 15 13.82 -33.76 0.12
CA SER A 15 12.48 -33.87 -0.47
C SER A 15 12.21 -35.34 -0.79
N SER A 16 11.46 -36.03 0.08
CA SER A 16 10.62 -37.20 -0.28
C SER A 16 9.90 -37.87 0.91
N THR A 17 9.80 -37.26 2.10
CA THR A 17 9.15 -37.96 3.24
C THR A 17 8.37 -37.10 4.24
N ILE A 18 7.79 -35.98 3.81
CA ILE A 18 6.79 -35.25 4.62
C ILE A 18 5.54 -35.04 3.76
N ASN A 19 4.80 -36.12 3.55
CA ASN A 19 3.59 -36.15 2.72
C ASN A 19 2.31 -36.36 3.56
N ALA A 20 2.32 -35.91 4.82
CA ALA A 20 1.17 -36.01 5.70
C ALA A 20 0.95 -34.66 6.40
N PHE A 21 -0.13 -33.97 6.02
CA PHE A 21 -0.70 -32.74 6.63
C PHE A 21 -0.10 -31.37 6.25
N PHE A 22 0.09 -31.10 4.96
CA PHE A 22 0.14 -29.73 4.47
C PHE A 22 -0.81 -29.57 3.28
N PHE A 23 -1.99 -29.02 3.52
CA PHE A 23 -2.91 -28.69 2.42
C PHE A 23 -2.46 -27.36 1.82
N GLU A 24 -2.08 -27.38 0.54
CA GLU A 24 -1.87 -26.17 -0.25
C GLU A 24 -3.20 -25.41 -0.32
N LYS A 25 -3.19 -24.17 0.18
CA LYS A 25 -4.38 -23.31 0.23
C LYS A 25 -4.21 -22.19 -0.78
N LYS A 26 -5.19 -22.08 -1.67
CA LYS A 26 -5.27 -20.96 -2.61
C LYS A 26 -6.16 -19.85 -2.07
N GLY A 27 -5.82 -18.61 -2.36
CA GLY A 27 -6.54 -17.43 -1.88
C GLY A 27 -6.51 -16.29 -2.88
N LEU A 28 -7.42 -15.33 -2.70
CA LEU A 28 -7.48 -14.11 -3.50
C LEU A 28 -7.45 -12.90 -2.57
N ILE A 29 -6.43 -12.05 -2.72
CA ILE A 29 -6.35 -10.74 -2.10
C ILE A 29 -6.87 -9.71 -3.12
N LEU A 30 -7.78 -8.84 -2.69
CA LEU A 30 -8.17 -7.65 -3.45
C LEU A 30 -7.71 -6.43 -2.64
N ILE A 31 -6.88 -5.60 -3.26
CA ILE A 31 -6.31 -4.42 -2.61
C ILE A 31 -7.12 -3.21 -3.08
N PRO A 32 -7.68 -2.39 -2.17
CA PRO A 32 -8.46 -1.23 -2.56
C PRO A 32 -7.69 -0.32 -3.48
N SER A 33 -8.35 0.11 -4.55
CA SER A 33 -7.74 0.92 -5.58
C SER A 33 -8.49 2.24 -5.75
N VAL A 34 -8.20 2.94 -6.83
CA VAL A 34 -8.73 4.26 -7.12
C VAL A 34 -9.32 4.31 -8.52
N ALA A 35 -10.33 5.15 -8.71
CA ALA A 35 -10.84 5.52 -10.02
C ALA A 35 -10.67 7.01 -10.25
N PHE A 36 -10.40 7.40 -11.49
CA PHE A 36 -10.28 8.79 -11.91
C PHE A 36 -11.26 9.09 -13.05
N ARG A 37 -11.53 10.37 -13.27
CA ARG A 37 -12.30 10.82 -14.43
C ARG A 37 -11.52 10.54 -15.72
N ASP A 38 -12.21 10.06 -16.74
CA ASP A 38 -11.64 9.85 -18.07
C ASP A 38 -11.65 11.16 -18.85
N HIS A 39 -10.47 11.71 -19.11
CA HIS A 39 -10.30 12.95 -19.87
C HIS A 39 -9.94 12.74 -21.34
N SER A 40 -9.93 11.49 -21.82
CA SER A 40 -9.56 11.18 -23.20
C SER A 40 -10.56 11.72 -24.24
N SER A 41 -11.84 11.86 -23.86
CA SER A 41 -12.89 12.43 -24.71
C SER A 41 -13.46 13.71 -24.09
N GLN A 42 -13.35 14.84 -24.80
CA GLN A 42 -13.91 16.12 -24.36
C GLN A 42 -15.44 16.22 -24.58
N GLU A 43 -16.07 15.23 -25.22
CA GLU A 43 -17.47 15.31 -25.64
C GLU A 43 -18.48 14.90 -24.54
N LYS A 44 -18.04 14.15 -23.52
CA LYS A 44 -18.93 13.65 -22.46
C LYS A 44 -18.83 14.49 -21.19
N SER A 45 -19.97 15.05 -20.77
CA SER A 45 -20.12 15.76 -19.50
C SER A 45 -21.32 15.20 -18.72
N PRO A 46 -21.13 14.65 -17.51
CA PRO A 46 -19.85 14.44 -16.83
C PRO A 46 -19.00 13.34 -17.51
N ALA A 47 -17.68 13.43 -17.33
CA ALA A 47 -16.74 12.44 -17.86
C ALA A 47 -17.00 11.05 -17.26
N ASP A 48 -16.74 10.02 -18.06
CA ASP A 48 -16.74 8.62 -17.63
C ASP A 48 -15.59 8.36 -16.63
N TRP A 49 -15.50 7.15 -16.08
CA TRP A 49 -14.50 6.82 -15.07
C TRP A 49 -13.54 5.75 -15.58
N ASN A 50 -12.25 5.93 -15.31
CA ASN A 50 -11.22 4.91 -15.42
C ASN A 50 -11.01 4.27 -14.05
N LEU A 51 -11.46 3.04 -13.90
CA LEU A 51 -11.39 2.29 -12.66
C LEU A 51 -10.14 1.42 -12.69
N HIS A 52 -9.22 1.67 -11.76
CA HIS A 52 -8.10 0.79 -11.53
C HIS A 52 -8.51 -0.33 -10.60
N ASN A 53 -8.02 -1.53 -10.87
CA ASN A 53 -8.25 -2.68 -10.05
C ASN A 53 -6.95 -3.46 -9.87
N GLN A 54 -6.77 -3.97 -8.66
CA GLN A 54 -5.58 -4.68 -8.25
C GLN A 54 -5.89 -5.79 -7.25
N GLY A 55 -5.15 -6.87 -7.35
CA GLY A 55 -5.27 -8.02 -6.47
C GLY A 55 -4.20 -9.06 -6.77
N TRP A 56 -4.24 -10.14 -5.99
CA TRP A 56 -3.26 -11.21 -6.08
C TRP A 56 -3.94 -12.54 -5.80
N TYR A 57 -3.92 -13.44 -6.79
CA TYR A 57 -4.37 -14.81 -6.65
C TYR A 57 -3.14 -15.68 -6.39
N TYR A 58 -3.16 -16.40 -5.27
CA TYR A 58 -1.98 -17.05 -4.74
C TYR A 58 -2.26 -18.47 -4.25
N GLU A 59 -1.18 -19.21 -4.04
CA GLU A 59 -1.11 -20.51 -3.41
C GLU A 59 -0.06 -20.50 -2.30
N GLU A 60 -0.45 -20.91 -1.09
CA GLU A 60 0.49 -21.05 0.02
C GLU A 60 1.51 -22.15 -0.27
N ASN A 61 2.78 -21.89 0.08
CA ASN A 61 3.87 -22.86 -0.01
C ASN A 61 4.36 -23.25 1.40
N PRO A 62 3.86 -24.34 2.00
CA PRO A 62 4.17 -24.70 3.38
C PRO A 62 5.64 -25.04 3.63
N ILE A 63 6.34 -25.55 2.61
CA ILE A 63 7.77 -25.85 2.70
C ILE A 63 8.57 -24.54 2.77
N GLN A 64 8.26 -23.57 1.90
CA GLN A 64 8.91 -22.26 1.95
C GLN A 64 8.58 -21.51 3.24
N ALA A 65 7.33 -21.58 3.71
CA ALA A 65 6.91 -21.01 4.99
C ALA A 65 7.75 -21.56 6.13
N PHE A 66 7.86 -22.90 6.24
CA PHE A 66 8.68 -23.55 7.27
C PHE A 66 10.16 -23.14 7.21
N LEU A 67 10.76 -23.12 6.02
CA LEU A 67 12.15 -22.69 5.85
C LEU A 67 12.36 -21.22 6.23
N MET A 68 11.40 -20.36 5.90
CA MET A 68 11.43 -18.94 6.25
C MET A 68 11.28 -18.74 7.76
N GLU A 69 10.37 -19.47 8.42
CA GLU A 69 10.21 -19.43 9.88
C GLU A 69 11.52 -19.78 10.58
N LYS A 70 12.18 -20.88 10.20
CA LYS A 70 13.48 -21.27 10.78
C LYS A 70 14.58 -20.26 10.53
N SER A 71 14.54 -19.57 9.39
CA SER A 71 15.49 -18.49 9.09
C SER A 71 15.21 -17.25 9.93
N LEU A 72 13.94 -16.89 10.11
CA LEU A 72 13.51 -15.74 10.90
C LEU A 72 13.73 -15.96 12.40
N GLU A 73 13.54 -17.16 12.95
CA GLU A 73 13.80 -17.49 14.37
C GLU A 73 15.26 -17.16 14.80
N LEU A 74 16.21 -17.18 13.86
CA LEU A 74 17.61 -16.81 14.12
C LEU A 74 17.82 -15.30 14.31
N VAL A 75 16.90 -14.48 13.78
CA VAL A 75 17.00 -13.01 13.74
C VAL A 75 15.96 -12.38 14.66
N VAL A 76 14.72 -12.84 14.56
CA VAL A 76 13.55 -12.43 15.35
C VAL A 76 13.49 -13.29 16.59
N ARG A 77 14.03 -12.79 17.70
CA ARG A 77 13.98 -13.43 19.03
C ARG A 77 12.64 -13.20 19.74
N LYS A 78 11.54 -13.32 18.99
CA LYS A 78 10.16 -13.17 19.45
C LYS A 78 9.29 -14.19 18.73
N ASP A 79 8.09 -14.44 19.27
CA ASP A 79 7.11 -15.31 18.63
C ASP A 79 6.75 -14.75 17.25
N LEU A 80 6.95 -15.59 16.22
CA LEU A 80 6.62 -15.23 14.86
C LEU A 80 5.12 -15.28 14.63
N ASP A 81 4.64 -14.39 13.79
CA ASP A 81 3.33 -14.47 13.21
C ASP A 81 3.38 -15.38 11.99
N HIS A 82 2.97 -16.62 12.22
CA HIS A 82 2.99 -17.69 11.22
C HIS A 82 2.17 -17.35 9.98
N ASP A 83 1.06 -16.63 10.12
CA ASP A 83 0.22 -16.30 8.97
C ASP A 83 0.88 -15.22 8.10
N ARG A 84 1.56 -14.24 8.71
CA ARG A 84 2.40 -13.29 7.96
C ARG A 84 3.54 -13.99 7.22
N VAL A 85 4.18 -14.97 7.85
CA VAL A 85 5.25 -15.74 7.19
C VAL A 85 4.70 -16.54 6.01
N LYS A 86 3.61 -17.29 6.20
CA LYS A 86 2.95 -18.07 5.12
C LYS A 86 2.58 -17.19 3.94
N MET A 87 1.93 -16.04 4.19
CA MET A 87 1.50 -15.12 3.15
C MET A 87 2.69 -14.53 2.39
N PHE A 88 3.76 -14.18 3.08
CA PHE A 88 4.98 -13.66 2.45
C PHE A 88 5.69 -14.69 1.58
N THR A 89 5.57 -15.98 1.91
CA THR A 89 6.15 -17.11 1.15
C THR A 89 5.19 -17.72 0.13
N ALA A 90 3.97 -17.20 0.00
CA ALA A 90 3.02 -17.72 -0.97
C ALA A 90 3.42 -17.31 -2.40
N GLU A 91 3.03 -18.15 -3.36
CA GLU A 91 3.36 -18.00 -4.78
C GLU A 91 2.13 -17.55 -5.57
N GLY A 92 2.36 -16.75 -6.60
CA GLY A 92 1.29 -16.28 -7.48
C GLY A 92 0.83 -17.33 -8.48
N GLU A 93 -0.48 -17.47 -8.64
CA GLU A 93 -1.08 -18.42 -9.58
C GLU A 93 -1.23 -17.81 -10.97
N GLU A 94 -0.41 -18.26 -11.91
CA GLU A 94 -0.27 -17.63 -13.24
C GLU A 94 -1.44 -17.89 -14.21
N LYS A 95 -1.74 -16.90 -15.06
CA LYS A 95 -2.62 -17.01 -16.25
C LYS A 95 -4.05 -17.52 -15.96
N LYS A 96 -4.53 -17.34 -14.73
CA LYS A 96 -5.86 -17.76 -14.29
C LYS A 96 -6.89 -16.71 -14.64
N ASP A 97 -8.07 -17.15 -15.06
CA ASP A 97 -9.17 -16.25 -15.39
C ASP A 97 -9.84 -15.75 -14.10
N LEU A 98 -9.82 -14.44 -13.91
CA LEU A 98 -10.48 -13.74 -12.81
C LEU A 98 -11.53 -12.79 -13.38
N CYS A 99 -12.75 -12.91 -12.88
CA CYS A 99 -13.89 -12.12 -13.32
C CYS A 99 -14.39 -11.22 -12.21
N ILE A 100 -14.53 -9.93 -12.52
CA ILE A 100 -15.21 -8.95 -11.69
C ILE A 100 -16.70 -9.10 -11.95
N ASN A 101 -17.44 -9.47 -10.91
CA ASN A 101 -18.88 -9.70 -10.92
C ASN A 101 -19.50 -8.72 -9.89
N GLY A 102 -20.55 -7.98 -10.24
CA GLY A 102 -21.15 -6.98 -9.33
C GLY A 102 -20.91 -5.53 -9.75
N LEU A 103 -20.29 -5.31 -10.89
CA LEU A 103 -20.46 -4.07 -11.66
C LEU A 103 -21.62 -4.25 -12.65
N SER A 104 -22.01 -3.20 -13.36
CA SER A 104 -23.07 -3.24 -14.38
C SER A 104 -22.84 -4.29 -15.48
N ARG A 105 -21.58 -4.68 -15.70
CA ARG A 105 -21.14 -5.74 -16.60
C ARG A 105 -20.05 -6.58 -15.96
N SER A 106 -20.03 -7.88 -16.28
CA SER A 106 -18.90 -8.74 -15.89
C SER A 106 -17.68 -8.41 -16.74
N MET A 107 -16.52 -8.31 -16.08
CA MET A 107 -15.24 -8.03 -16.74
C MET A 107 -14.22 -9.05 -16.29
N CYS A 108 -13.73 -9.87 -17.22
CA CYS A 108 -12.73 -10.89 -16.92
C CYS A 108 -11.36 -10.48 -17.46
N THR A 109 -10.33 -10.84 -16.72
CA THR A 109 -8.93 -10.72 -17.12
C THR A 109 -8.17 -11.94 -16.65
N LYS A 110 -6.93 -12.09 -17.11
CA LYS A 110 -6.02 -13.11 -16.61
C LYS A 110 -5.07 -12.52 -15.57
N THR A 111 -4.68 -13.34 -14.61
CA THR A 111 -3.52 -13.05 -13.77
C THR A 111 -2.24 -13.05 -14.62
N ASP A 112 -1.28 -12.23 -14.25
CA ASP A 112 0.04 -12.25 -14.88
C ASP A 112 0.88 -13.46 -14.41
N ASN A 113 2.18 -13.48 -14.76
CA ASN A 113 3.08 -14.57 -14.37
C ASN A 113 3.45 -14.55 -12.87
N GLU A 114 2.90 -13.62 -12.08
CA GLU A 114 3.13 -13.51 -10.64
C GLU A 114 1.80 -13.59 -9.87
N GLY A 115 0.75 -14.10 -10.52
CA GLY A 115 -0.59 -14.24 -9.92
C GLY A 115 -1.32 -12.90 -9.73
N ARG A 116 -0.79 -11.79 -10.24
CA ARG A 116 -1.40 -10.48 -10.01
C ARG A 116 -2.53 -10.20 -10.96
N LEU A 117 -3.52 -9.53 -10.41
CA LEU A 117 -4.56 -8.82 -11.12
C LEU A 117 -4.14 -7.35 -11.19
N LYS A 118 -3.95 -6.81 -12.39
CA LYS A 118 -3.76 -5.36 -12.59
C LYS A 118 -4.39 -4.95 -13.91
N ASN A 119 -5.53 -4.27 -13.82
CA ASN A 119 -6.26 -3.82 -15.00
C ASN A 119 -6.93 -2.46 -14.75
N THR A 120 -7.15 -1.75 -15.85
CA THR A 120 -7.96 -0.54 -15.87
C THR A 120 -9.14 -0.78 -16.80
N PHE A 121 -10.32 -0.37 -16.37
CA PHE A 121 -11.52 -0.46 -17.20
C PHE A 121 -12.32 0.84 -17.12
N THR A 122 -12.90 1.23 -18.25
CA THR A 122 -13.75 2.42 -18.33
C THR A 122 -15.20 2.05 -17.99
N MET A 123 -15.87 2.88 -17.20
CA MET A 123 -17.30 2.77 -16.90
C MET A 123 -18.00 4.11 -17.11
N ALA A 124 -19.23 4.05 -17.60
CA ALA A 124 -19.98 5.27 -17.83
C ALA A 124 -20.37 5.92 -16.50
N ASN A 125 -20.41 7.25 -16.47
CA ASN A 125 -20.71 7.97 -15.21
C ASN A 125 -22.03 7.51 -14.55
N HIS A 126 -23.09 7.33 -15.34
CA HIS A 126 -24.40 6.92 -14.81
C HIS A 126 -24.38 5.53 -14.16
N GLU A 127 -23.52 4.62 -14.63
CA GLU A 127 -23.32 3.30 -14.00
C GLU A 127 -22.66 3.46 -12.64
N ILE A 128 -21.65 4.33 -12.54
CA ILE A 128 -20.95 4.61 -11.28
C ILE A 128 -21.86 5.27 -10.27
N GLU A 129 -22.68 6.26 -10.66
CA GLU A 129 -23.61 6.90 -9.72
C GLU A 129 -24.66 5.92 -9.15
N THR A 130 -24.98 4.84 -9.88
CA THR A 130 -25.88 3.79 -9.39
C THR A 130 -25.19 2.87 -8.38
N LEU A 131 -23.88 2.66 -8.50
CA LEU A 131 -23.08 1.76 -7.67
C LEU A 131 -22.38 2.48 -6.50
N ARG A 132 -22.34 3.81 -6.54
CA ARG A 132 -21.61 4.66 -5.62
C ARG A 132 -22.17 4.52 -4.21
N GLN A 133 -21.30 4.18 -3.28
CA GLN A 133 -21.55 4.27 -1.85
C GLN A 133 -20.97 5.58 -1.32
N THR A 134 -21.75 6.27 -0.50
CA THR A 134 -21.28 7.47 0.22
C THR A 134 -20.18 7.10 1.22
N GLY A 135 -19.23 8.01 1.42
CA GLY A 135 -18.02 7.78 2.22
C GLY A 135 -16.90 8.76 1.85
N SER A 136 -15.66 8.44 2.24
CA SER A 136 -14.46 9.28 2.11
C SER A 136 -14.31 9.95 0.73
N GLY A 137 -14.33 11.28 0.70
CA GLY A 137 -13.84 12.14 -0.39
C GLY A 137 -14.18 11.79 -1.83
N GLY A 138 -15.43 11.42 -2.07
CA GLY A 138 -15.92 11.00 -3.39
C GLY A 138 -16.66 9.67 -3.35
N GLY A 139 -16.58 8.94 -2.24
CA GLY A 139 -17.24 7.66 -2.08
C GLY A 139 -16.47 6.53 -2.77
N LYS A 140 -17.09 5.35 -2.79
CA LYS A 140 -16.46 4.13 -3.33
C LYS A 140 -17.47 3.27 -4.09
N VAL A 141 -16.94 2.38 -4.92
CA VAL A 141 -17.70 1.28 -5.54
C VAL A 141 -17.18 -0.03 -4.96
N LEU A 142 -18.10 -0.91 -4.57
CA LEU A 142 -17.78 -2.30 -4.23
C LEU A 142 -17.96 -3.17 -5.46
N PHE A 143 -17.08 -4.18 -5.59
CA PHE A 143 -17.22 -5.21 -6.61
C PHE A 143 -16.87 -6.57 -6.00
N GLN A 144 -17.42 -7.65 -6.57
CA GLN A 144 -16.95 -8.99 -6.27
C GLN A 144 -16.00 -9.43 -7.36
N ALA A 145 -15.00 -10.22 -7.02
CA ALA A 145 -14.13 -10.86 -7.99
C ALA A 145 -14.09 -12.36 -7.70
N SER A 146 -14.13 -13.18 -8.73
CA SER A 146 -14.10 -14.65 -8.61
C SER A 146 -13.08 -15.24 -9.57
N VAL A 147 -12.38 -16.29 -9.14
CA VAL A 147 -11.50 -17.07 -10.00
C VAL A 147 -12.30 -18.18 -10.68
N ARG A 148 -12.27 -18.21 -12.02
CA ARG A 148 -13.06 -19.13 -12.83
C ARG A 148 -12.69 -20.59 -12.51
N ASN A 149 -13.70 -21.47 -12.51
CA ASN A 149 -13.57 -22.90 -12.19
C ASN A 149 -13.05 -23.18 -10.76
N THR A 150 -13.24 -22.24 -9.84
CA THR A 150 -12.95 -22.41 -8.41
C THR A 150 -14.09 -21.80 -7.58
N ASN A 151 -14.09 -22.06 -6.27
CA ASN A 151 -14.99 -21.39 -5.33
C ASN A 151 -14.35 -20.13 -4.71
N ILE A 152 -13.22 -19.67 -5.24
CA ILE A 152 -12.45 -18.56 -4.68
C ILE A 152 -13.02 -17.24 -5.20
N GLN A 153 -13.43 -16.40 -4.26
CA GLN A 153 -13.98 -15.09 -4.53
C GLN A 153 -13.63 -14.12 -3.40
N GLY A 154 -13.67 -12.82 -3.71
CA GLY A 154 -13.43 -11.75 -2.76
C GLY A 154 -14.28 -10.53 -3.09
N THR A 155 -14.39 -9.62 -2.12
CA THR A 155 -15.00 -8.29 -2.34
C THR A 155 -13.88 -7.24 -2.33
N GLY A 156 -13.83 -6.43 -3.38
CA GLY A 156 -12.87 -5.34 -3.52
C GLY A 156 -13.55 -3.98 -3.47
N GLU A 157 -12.73 -2.95 -3.32
CA GLU A 157 -13.17 -1.56 -3.14
C GLU A 157 -12.40 -0.66 -4.10
N ILE A 158 -13.11 0.25 -4.76
CA ILE A 158 -12.52 1.26 -5.66
C ILE A 158 -12.98 2.63 -5.19
N PHE A 159 -12.05 3.45 -4.71
CA PHE A 159 -12.32 4.80 -4.25
C PHE A 159 -12.40 5.77 -5.41
N LEU A 160 -13.45 6.58 -5.46
CA LEU A 160 -13.69 7.52 -6.55
C LEU A 160 -12.93 8.83 -6.27
N CYS A 161 -11.91 9.13 -7.07
CA CYS A 161 -11.09 10.32 -6.96
C CYS A 161 -11.47 11.30 -8.09
N ASP A 162 -12.40 12.21 -7.77
CA ASP A 162 -12.87 13.22 -8.72
C ASP A 162 -11.85 14.34 -8.95
N ASP A 163 -12.08 15.17 -9.97
CA ASP A 163 -11.19 16.26 -10.38
C ASP A 163 -10.94 17.32 -9.33
N ASN A 164 -11.86 17.44 -8.38
CA ASN A 164 -11.85 18.42 -7.31
C ASN A 164 -11.91 17.70 -5.96
N GLY A 165 -11.43 18.38 -4.92
CA GLY A 165 -11.40 17.88 -3.54
C GLY A 165 -9.98 17.86 -2.97
N ILE A 166 -9.83 17.20 -1.82
CA ILE A 166 -8.56 17.07 -1.11
C ILE A 166 -8.21 15.60 -0.96
N THR A 167 -7.00 15.21 -1.38
CA THR A 167 -6.45 13.87 -1.14
C THR A 167 -5.29 13.96 -0.17
N PHE A 168 -5.33 13.12 0.86
CA PHE A 168 -4.21 12.84 1.74
C PHE A 168 -3.46 11.63 1.18
N ILE A 169 -2.23 11.86 0.77
CA ILE A 169 -1.31 10.80 0.32
C ILE A 169 -0.37 10.53 1.48
N SER A 170 -0.59 9.40 2.16
CA SER A 170 0.12 9.04 3.37
C SER A 170 1.01 7.83 3.13
N ASP A 171 2.28 7.93 3.48
CA ASP A 171 3.06 6.75 3.78
C ASP A 171 2.48 5.97 4.97
N ILE A 172 2.82 4.67 5.07
CA ILE A 172 2.45 3.81 6.19
C ILE A 172 3.60 3.66 7.20
N ASP A 173 4.77 3.23 6.75
CA ASP A 173 5.85 2.71 7.58
C ASP A 173 6.67 3.85 8.21
N ASP A 174 6.65 3.93 9.54
CA ASP A 174 7.18 5.04 10.34
C ASP A 174 6.50 6.40 10.13
N THR A 175 5.34 6.42 9.45
CA THR A 175 4.43 7.58 9.38
C THR A 175 3.18 7.37 10.24
N ILE A 176 2.44 6.27 10.04
CA ILE A 176 1.25 5.91 10.84
C ILE A 176 1.40 4.58 11.58
N LYS A 177 2.33 3.73 11.15
CA LYS A 177 2.64 2.42 11.74
C LYS A 177 4.13 2.38 12.10
N ILE A 178 4.48 2.00 13.33
CA ILE A 178 5.87 1.89 13.77
C ILE A 178 6.48 0.64 13.14
N THR A 179 7.48 0.83 12.27
CA THR A 179 8.19 -0.23 11.56
C THR A 179 9.69 -0.24 11.88
N GLU A 180 10.26 0.93 12.15
CA GLU A 180 11.70 1.17 12.40
C GLU A 180 12.56 0.75 11.20
N VAL A 181 12.28 1.36 10.05
CA VAL A 181 12.87 1.03 8.74
C VAL A 181 14.38 1.30 8.64
N THR A 182 14.94 2.07 9.58
CA THR A 182 16.38 2.32 9.69
C THR A 182 17.16 1.12 10.23
N SER A 183 16.49 0.14 10.84
CA SER A 183 17.09 -1.09 11.37
C SER A 183 16.46 -2.32 10.74
N SER A 184 17.20 -3.02 9.88
CA SER A 184 16.66 -4.18 9.15
C SER A 184 16.20 -5.31 10.08
N THR A 185 16.89 -5.54 11.20
CA THR A 185 16.46 -6.50 12.21
C THR A 185 15.14 -6.08 12.83
N GLN A 186 14.99 -4.81 13.18
CA GLN A 186 13.79 -4.30 13.83
C GLN A 186 12.61 -4.24 12.85
N THR A 187 12.86 -3.89 11.59
CA THR A 187 11.89 -4.00 10.49
C THR A 187 11.37 -5.42 10.37
N LEU A 188 12.24 -6.44 10.37
CA LEU A 188 11.82 -7.84 10.32
C LEU A 188 11.01 -8.23 11.56
N ILE A 189 11.43 -7.80 12.76
CA ILE A 189 10.69 -8.07 14.00
C ILE A 189 9.29 -7.45 13.94
N ASN A 190 9.18 -6.15 13.63
CA ASN A 190 7.90 -5.44 13.57
C ASN A 190 7.02 -5.91 12.40
N THR A 191 7.63 -6.47 11.34
CA THR A 191 6.91 -7.02 10.19
C THR A 191 6.39 -8.43 10.46
N PHE A 192 7.15 -9.31 11.13
CA PHE A 192 6.83 -10.74 11.26
C PHE A 192 6.53 -11.21 12.69
N SER A 193 6.42 -10.31 13.67
CA SER A 193 6.11 -10.65 15.05
C SER A 193 5.22 -9.60 15.71
N GLY A 194 4.27 -10.06 16.53
CA GLY A 194 3.38 -9.22 17.34
C GLY A 194 2.51 -8.24 16.54
N ASP A 195 1.61 -7.53 17.20
CA ASP A 195 0.73 -6.61 16.50
C ASP A 195 1.48 -5.43 15.88
N PHE A 196 1.07 -5.02 14.68
CA PHE A 196 1.45 -3.72 14.12
C PHE A 196 1.05 -2.61 15.09
N LYS A 197 1.93 -1.64 15.33
CA LYS A 197 1.68 -0.57 16.31
C LYS A 197 1.45 0.74 15.61
N ALA A 198 0.38 1.46 15.97
CA ALA A 198 0.13 2.78 15.43
C ALA A 198 1.07 3.82 16.04
N VAL A 199 1.40 4.84 15.26
CA VAL A 199 1.91 6.10 15.79
C VAL A 199 0.77 6.80 16.51
N GLU A 200 1.02 7.22 17.76
CA GLU A 200 0.03 7.79 18.66
C GLU A 200 -0.77 8.93 18.00
N GLY A 201 -2.11 8.91 18.14
CA GLY A 201 -2.99 9.99 17.68
C GLY A 201 -3.22 10.09 16.17
N MET A 202 -2.52 9.31 15.33
CA MET A 202 -2.62 9.44 13.86
C MET A 202 -4.00 9.11 13.32
N SER A 203 -4.66 8.06 13.84
CA SER A 203 -6.00 7.71 13.39
C SER A 203 -7.05 8.77 13.80
N GLU A 204 -6.87 9.43 14.95
CA GLU A 204 -7.75 10.52 15.39
C GLU A 204 -7.67 11.71 14.45
N ILE A 205 -6.46 12.18 14.14
CA ILE A 205 -6.29 13.34 13.26
C ILE A 205 -6.71 13.02 11.82
N TYR A 206 -6.49 11.79 11.33
CA TYR A 206 -6.94 11.38 10.00
C TYR A 206 -8.47 11.34 9.91
N ARG A 207 -9.17 10.78 10.91
CA ARG A 207 -10.65 10.81 10.95
C ARG A 207 -11.18 12.24 11.05
N HIS A 208 -10.48 13.12 11.76
CA HIS A 208 -10.84 14.54 11.81
C HIS A 208 -10.77 15.18 10.41
N TRP A 209 -9.65 15.00 9.69
CA TRP A 209 -9.49 15.53 8.34
C TRP A 209 -10.41 14.90 7.30
N GLU A 210 -10.68 13.59 7.42
CA GLU A 210 -11.68 12.91 6.60
C GLU A 210 -13.03 13.62 6.68
N LYS A 211 -13.49 13.90 7.91
CA LYS A 211 -14.78 14.53 8.15
C LYS A 211 -14.79 16.01 7.78
N GLU A 212 -13.77 16.76 8.20
CA GLU A 212 -13.70 18.21 8.02
C GLU A 212 -13.62 18.61 6.55
N TYR A 213 -12.82 17.86 5.78
CA TYR A 213 -12.54 18.20 4.39
C TYR A 213 -13.27 17.33 3.37
N ASN A 214 -14.07 16.37 3.83
CA ASN A 214 -14.56 15.28 3.00
C ASN A 214 -13.40 14.70 2.17
N ALA A 215 -12.34 14.27 2.86
CA ALA A 215 -11.07 13.96 2.21
C ALA A 215 -10.99 12.52 1.68
N THR A 216 -10.21 12.33 0.62
CA THR A 216 -9.84 11.02 0.10
C THR A 216 -8.50 10.60 0.69
N PHE A 217 -8.34 9.34 1.09
CA PHE A 217 -7.05 8.80 1.53
C PHE A 217 -6.44 7.85 0.50
N ALA A 218 -5.14 8.01 0.28
CA ALA A 218 -4.31 7.08 -0.47
C ALA A 218 -3.08 6.71 0.36
N TYR A 219 -2.98 5.44 0.72
CA TYR A 219 -1.91 4.92 1.55
C TYR A 219 -0.83 4.27 0.69
N LEU A 220 0.43 4.65 0.90
CA LEU A 220 1.59 4.21 0.16
C LEU A 220 2.52 3.45 1.10
N THR A 221 3.08 2.32 0.66
CA THR A 221 4.03 1.56 1.49
C THR A 221 5.07 0.83 0.64
N ALA A 222 6.27 0.69 1.20
CA ALA A 222 7.32 -0.17 0.65
C ALA A 222 7.04 -1.66 0.92
N SER A 223 6.07 -1.97 1.79
CA SER A 223 5.72 -3.32 2.17
C SER A 223 5.17 -4.10 0.97
N PRO A 224 5.43 -5.42 0.92
CA PRO A 224 4.89 -6.33 -0.08
C PRO A 224 3.37 -6.37 -0.07
N ASP A 225 2.75 -6.49 -1.25
CA ASP A 225 1.30 -6.63 -1.45
C ASP A 225 0.71 -7.84 -0.70
N GLN A 226 1.49 -8.89 -0.45
CA GLN A 226 1.09 -10.04 0.37
C GLN A 226 0.70 -9.68 1.81
N LEU A 227 1.23 -8.57 2.35
CA LEU A 227 0.94 -8.13 3.72
C LEU A 227 -0.33 -7.29 3.83
N TYR A 228 -1.02 -7.04 2.72
CA TYR A 228 -2.23 -6.21 2.73
C TYR A 228 -3.32 -6.68 3.72
N PRO A 229 -3.65 -7.98 3.86
CA PRO A 229 -4.68 -8.42 4.81
C PRO A 229 -4.39 -8.00 6.26
N PHE A 230 -3.13 -8.07 6.68
CA PHE A 230 -2.70 -7.65 8.02
C PHE A 230 -2.68 -6.13 8.19
N LEU A 231 -2.34 -5.39 7.12
CA LEU A 231 -2.47 -3.94 7.11
C LEU A 231 -3.93 -3.48 7.17
N ARG A 232 -4.84 -4.21 6.51
CA ARG A 232 -6.27 -3.95 6.59
C ARG A 232 -6.80 -4.17 7.99
N GLU A 233 -6.44 -5.28 8.64
CA GLU A 233 -6.80 -5.52 10.03
C GLU A 233 -6.27 -4.43 10.96
N PHE A 234 -5.02 -3.99 10.75
CA PHE A 234 -4.45 -2.85 11.46
C PHE A 234 -5.26 -1.56 11.25
N PHE A 235 -5.64 -1.23 10.01
CA PHE A 235 -6.47 -0.04 9.74
C PHE A 235 -7.84 -0.13 10.42
N ASP A 236 -8.49 -1.28 10.35
CA ASP A 236 -9.80 -1.51 10.95
C ASP A 236 -9.73 -1.41 12.49
N ARG A 237 -8.70 -2.02 13.10
CA ARG A 237 -8.49 -2.01 14.56
C ARG A 237 -8.18 -0.62 15.11
N GLU A 238 -7.30 0.11 14.43
CA GLU A 238 -6.87 1.45 14.87
C GLU A 238 -7.85 2.57 14.44
N GLY A 239 -8.82 2.24 13.57
CA GLY A 239 -9.84 3.14 13.07
C GLY A 239 -9.31 4.19 12.09
N PHE A 240 -8.39 3.81 11.20
CA PHE A 240 -7.96 4.70 10.12
C PHE A 240 -9.05 4.87 9.07
N PRO A 241 -9.19 6.07 8.45
CA PRO A 241 -10.08 6.27 7.30
C PRO A 241 -9.83 5.26 6.19
N ALA A 242 -10.90 4.77 5.58
CA ALA A 242 -10.80 3.89 4.43
C ALA A 242 -10.18 4.65 3.23
N GLY A 243 -9.36 3.97 2.44
CA GLY A 243 -8.69 4.58 1.31
C GLY A 243 -8.06 3.57 0.37
N SER A 244 -7.58 4.07 -0.78
CA SER A 244 -6.81 3.23 -1.71
C SER A 244 -5.45 2.86 -1.11
N ALA A 245 -4.93 1.67 -1.41
CA ALA A 245 -3.63 1.20 -0.93
C ALA A 245 -2.69 0.92 -2.10
N HIS A 246 -1.45 1.40 -2.02
CA HIS A 246 -0.46 1.33 -3.08
C HIS A 246 0.81 0.71 -2.51
N MET A 247 1.02 -0.56 -2.84
CA MET A 247 2.05 -1.39 -2.24
C MET A 247 3.15 -1.74 -3.25
N ARG A 248 4.28 -2.21 -2.73
CA ARG A 248 5.35 -2.73 -3.57
C ARG A 248 5.07 -4.20 -3.86
N HIS A 249 5.31 -4.62 -5.09
CA HIS A 249 5.27 -6.03 -5.41
C HIS A 249 6.57 -6.73 -5.00
N PHE A 250 6.43 -7.94 -4.46
CA PHE A 250 7.52 -8.84 -4.13
C PHE A 250 7.26 -10.22 -4.73
N THR A 251 8.30 -10.82 -5.32
CA THR A 251 8.26 -12.22 -5.75
C THR A 251 9.31 -12.98 -4.96
N TRP A 252 8.98 -14.15 -4.42
CA TRP A 252 9.93 -14.96 -3.66
C TRP A 252 11.13 -15.44 -4.52
N LEU A 253 10.96 -15.47 -5.85
CA LEU A 253 12.01 -15.73 -6.83
C LEU A 253 13.04 -14.58 -6.96
N ASP A 254 12.72 -13.37 -6.48
CA ASP A 254 13.65 -12.24 -6.46
C ASP A 254 14.68 -12.44 -5.34
N LYS A 255 15.90 -12.78 -5.77
CA LYS A 255 17.05 -13.15 -4.93
C LYS A 255 17.25 -12.19 -3.74
N ASN A 256 17.20 -12.79 -2.54
CA ASN A 256 17.39 -12.22 -1.19
C ASN A 256 16.26 -11.30 -0.66
N PHE A 257 15.36 -11.88 0.13
CA PHE A 257 14.30 -11.18 0.88
C PHE A 257 14.82 -9.97 1.70
N ILE A 258 16.02 -10.07 2.27
CA ILE A 258 16.65 -8.98 3.04
C ILE A 258 16.91 -7.78 2.11
N THR A 259 17.39 -8.03 0.90
CA THR A 259 17.61 -7.00 -0.11
C THR A 259 16.32 -6.31 -0.51
N PHE A 260 15.18 -7.02 -0.50
CA PHE A 260 13.89 -6.40 -0.76
C PHE A 260 13.59 -5.28 0.25
N PHE A 261 13.69 -5.58 1.56
CA PHE A 261 13.47 -4.60 2.63
C PHE A 261 14.53 -3.48 2.64
N MET A 262 15.71 -3.71 2.06
CA MET A 262 16.78 -2.71 1.94
C MET A 262 16.79 -1.96 0.59
N SER A 263 15.96 -2.38 -0.37
CA SER A 263 16.02 -1.85 -1.74
C SER A 263 15.34 -0.49 -1.86
N SER A 264 16.03 0.43 -2.55
CA SER A 264 15.49 1.73 -2.94
C SER A 264 14.52 1.67 -4.13
N SER A 265 14.28 0.51 -4.75
CA SER A 265 13.38 0.40 -5.90
C SER A 265 11.92 0.78 -5.59
N TYR A 266 11.53 0.74 -4.32
CA TYR A 266 10.22 1.22 -3.88
C TYR A 266 10.02 2.74 -4.12
N MET A 267 11.10 3.52 -4.21
CA MET A 267 11.05 4.97 -4.47
C MET A 267 10.36 5.28 -5.79
N THR A 268 10.68 4.51 -6.84
CA THR A 268 10.08 4.66 -8.16
C THR A 268 8.57 4.46 -8.05
N LYS A 269 8.14 3.45 -7.27
CA LYS A 269 6.73 3.13 -7.09
C LYS A 269 5.96 4.23 -6.37
N LYS A 270 6.48 4.78 -5.26
CA LYS A 270 5.83 5.93 -4.58
C LYS A 270 5.73 7.15 -5.49
N THR A 271 6.80 7.43 -6.26
CA THR A 271 6.82 8.55 -7.22
C THR A 271 5.77 8.37 -8.32
N GLU A 272 5.70 7.17 -8.91
CA GLU A 272 4.69 6.83 -9.92
C GLU A 272 3.26 6.96 -9.40
N THR A 273 3.00 6.46 -8.18
CA THR A 273 1.68 6.59 -7.55
C THR A 273 1.31 8.06 -7.33
N LEU A 274 2.22 8.88 -6.78
CA LEU A 274 1.97 10.31 -6.59
C LEU A 274 1.71 11.03 -7.93
N GLN A 275 2.52 10.73 -8.96
CA GLN A 275 2.32 11.27 -10.30
C GLN A 275 1.00 10.82 -10.92
N MET A 276 0.57 9.57 -10.72
CA MET A 276 -0.72 9.09 -11.19
C MET A 276 -1.87 9.94 -10.62
N PHE A 277 -1.86 10.25 -9.32
CA PHE A 277 -2.89 11.13 -8.73
C PHE A 277 -2.84 12.54 -9.30
N LEU A 278 -1.65 13.13 -9.44
CA LEU A 278 -1.46 14.49 -9.97
C LEU A 278 -1.90 14.58 -11.44
N GLN A 279 -1.57 13.60 -12.27
CA GLN A 279 -1.86 13.63 -13.71
C GLN A 279 -3.32 13.31 -14.05
N ASN A 280 -4.00 12.50 -13.23
CA ASN A 280 -5.38 12.05 -13.51
C ASN A 280 -6.44 12.89 -12.79
N THR A 281 -6.07 14.04 -12.24
CA THR A 281 -7.02 14.97 -11.59
C THR A 281 -6.64 16.41 -11.94
N ARG A 282 -7.63 17.29 -12.13
CA ARG A 282 -7.36 18.66 -12.59
C ARG A 282 -7.04 19.66 -11.46
N ASN A 283 -8.00 19.91 -10.57
CA ASN A 283 -7.92 20.96 -9.54
C ASN A 283 -7.81 20.38 -8.11
N ARG A 284 -7.67 19.06 -8.01
CA ARG A 284 -7.57 18.37 -6.73
C ARG A 284 -6.30 18.77 -6.01
N ARG A 285 -6.43 19.00 -4.71
CA ARG A 285 -5.37 19.47 -3.83
C ARG A 285 -4.85 18.32 -2.98
N PHE A 286 -3.57 18.35 -2.63
CA PHE A 286 -2.90 17.25 -1.96
C PHE A 286 -2.23 17.70 -0.66
N VAL A 287 -2.39 16.86 0.36
CA VAL A 287 -1.59 16.89 1.57
C VAL A 287 -0.75 15.62 1.58
N LEU A 288 0.57 15.78 1.74
CA LEU A 288 1.52 14.68 1.67
C LEU A 288 2.03 14.38 3.09
N LEU A 289 1.96 13.12 3.52
CA LEU A 289 2.45 12.68 4.82
C LEU A 289 3.45 11.54 4.64
N GLY A 290 4.64 11.71 5.20
CA GLY A 290 5.72 10.73 5.12
C GLY A 290 6.65 10.82 6.31
N ASP A 291 7.76 10.10 6.24
CA ASP A 291 8.76 10.08 7.30
C ASP A 291 10.14 10.57 6.81
N VAL A 292 10.99 10.98 7.75
CA VAL A 292 12.35 11.46 7.43
C VAL A 292 13.34 10.31 7.18
N PHE A 293 13.00 9.09 7.54
CA PHE A 293 13.88 7.92 7.46
C PHE A 293 13.89 7.30 6.07
N GLN A 294 12.84 7.53 5.28
CA GLN A 294 12.75 7.16 3.88
C GLN A 294 12.96 8.36 2.94
N LYS A 295 12.60 8.14 1.67
CA LYS A 295 12.78 9.08 0.56
C LYS A 295 11.56 9.97 0.31
N ASP A 296 10.61 9.95 1.23
CA ASP A 296 9.41 10.78 1.15
C ASP A 296 9.73 12.27 1.02
N PRO A 297 10.70 12.87 1.73
CA PRO A 297 11.08 14.26 1.52
C PRO A 297 11.54 14.55 0.08
N ASP A 298 12.41 13.72 -0.49
CA ASP A 298 12.91 13.88 -1.87
C ASP A 298 11.75 13.81 -2.88
N ILE A 299 10.85 12.83 -2.71
CA ILE A 299 9.69 12.61 -3.59
C ILE A 299 8.72 13.80 -3.51
N TYR A 300 8.41 14.26 -2.30
CA TYR A 300 7.47 15.36 -2.07
C TYR A 300 8.04 16.70 -2.52
N ALA A 301 9.35 16.93 -2.36
CA ALA A 301 10.01 18.10 -2.93
C ALA A 301 9.93 18.11 -4.46
N GLY A 302 10.18 16.96 -5.10
CA GLY A 302 10.05 16.81 -6.54
C GLY A 302 8.62 17.04 -7.04
N ALA A 303 7.61 16.61 -6.29
CA ALA A 303 6.20 16.86 -6.60
C ALA A 303 5.80 18.33 -6.41
N TYR A 304 6.25 18.97 -5.32
CA TYR A 304 6.01 20.39 -5.08
C TYR A 304 6.64 21.26 -6.16
N ALA A 305 7.87 20.94 -6.58
CA ALA A 305 8.55 21.68 -7.66
C ALA A 305 7.78 21.63 -8.99
N GLN A 306 7.06 20.53 -9.26
CA GLN A 306 6.27 20.37 -10.49
C GLN A 306 4.85 20.93 -10.38
N TYR A 307 4.23 20.85 -9.19
CA TYR A 307 2.82 21.21 -8.97
C TYR A 307 2.62 22.04 -7.69
N PRO A 308 3.29 23.20 -7.54
CA PRO A 308 3.30 23.96 -6.28
C PRO A 308 1.92 24.43 -5.83
N ASP A 309 1.03 24.75 -6.79
CA ASP A 309 -0.33 25.22 -6.51
C ASP A 309 -1.28 24.11 -6.04
N ARG A 310 -0.89 22.85 -6.20
CA ARG A 310 -1.71 21.69 -5.84
C ARG A 310 -1.23 20.99 -4.58
N ILE A 311 0.02 21.17 -4.20
CA ILE A 311 0.57 20.65 -2.94
C ILE A 311 0.33 21.69 -1.84
N GLU A 312 -0.61 21.38 -0.96
CA GLU A 312 -1.04 22.33 0.06
C GLU A 312 -0.17 22.29 1.30
N LYS A 313 0.17 21.09 1.74
CA LYS A 313 0.99 20.89 2.93
C LYS A 313 1.76 19.58 2.84
N ILE A 314 3.00 19.61 3.32
CA ILE A 314 3.86 18.43 3.47
C ILE A 314 4.13 18.24 4.97
N PHE A 315 3.73 17.12 5.52
CA PHE A 315 4.02 16.74 6.91
C PHE A 315 5.03 15.60 6.92
N ILE A 316 6.16 15.79 7.60
CA ILE A 316 7.18 14.75 7.74
C ILE A 316 7.33 14.32 9.18
N ARG A 317 7.14 13.02 9.43
CA ARG A 317 7.40 12.42 10.72
C ARG A 317 8.90 12.35 10.98
N LYS A 318 9.32 12.78 12.16
CA LYS A 318 10.68 12.58 12.68
C LYS A 318 10.61 12.39 14.20
N TYR A 319 11.67 11.83 14.78
CA TYR A 319 11.81 11.86 16.23
C TYR A 319 12.19 13.26 16.71
N ASP A 320 11.78 13.65 17.92
CA ASP A 320 11.97 15.01 18.43
C ASP A 320 13.44 15.46 18.39
N ASN A 321 14.36 14.59 18.83
CA ASN A 321 15.80 14.85 18.91
C ASN A 321 16.58 14.47 17.63
N ASP A 322 15.90 14.23 16.51
CA ASP A 322 16.56 13.90 15.24
C ASP A 322 17.11 15.15 14.55
N VAL A 323 18.31 15.56 14.96
CA VAL A 323 19.04 16.72 14.40
C VAL A 323 19.44 16.47 12.95
N VAL A 324 19.93 15.25 12.64
CA VAL A 324 20.37 14.87 11.29
C VAL A 324 19.19 14.87 10.33
N GLY A 325 18.06 14.31 10.76
CA GLY A 325 16.80 14.37 10.01
C GLY A 325 16.36 15.82 9.77
N GLN A 326 16.42 16.68 10.77
CA GLN A 326 16.07 18.11 10.61
C GLN A 326 16.97 18.80 9.58
N GLU A 327 18.31 18.66 9.67
CA GLU A 327 19.26 19.24 8.72
C GLU A 327 19.01 18.76 7.29
N ARG A 328 18.69 17.47 7.13
CA ARG A 328 18.29 16.91 5.83
C ARG A 328 17.03 17.59 5.30
N LEU A 329 16.00 17.76 6.13
CA LEU A 329 14.75 18.40 5.70
C LEU A 329 14.96 19.85 5.28
N GLU A 330 15.74 20.63 6.03
CA GLU A 330 16.09 22.00 5.64
C GLU A 330 16.83 22.04 4.30
N THR A 331 17.67 21.04 4.02
CA THR A 331 18.40 20.94 2.74
C THR A 331 17.47 20.57 1.58
N VAL A 332 16.61 19.57 1.76
CA VAL A 332 15.71 19.05 0.72
C VAL A 332 14.58 20.04 0.42
N PHE A 333 14.07 20.74 1.43
CA PHE A 333 12.97 21.70 1.32
C PHE A 333 13.42 23.16 1.27
N LYS A 334 14.70 23.43 0.99
CA LYS A 334 15.25 24.80 0.94
C LYS A 334 14.49 25.77 0.02
N ASP A 335 13.92 25.25 -1.06
CA ASP A 335 13.19 26.02 -2.08
C ASP A 335 11.65 25.98 -1.87
N ILE A 336 11.18 25.30 -0.81
CA ILE A 336 9.76 25.21 -0.45
C ILE A 336 9.47 26.22 0.67
N PRO A 337 8.48 27.12 0.51
CA PRO A 337 8.12 28.07 1.55
C PRO A 337 7.86 27.38 2.90
N ARG A 338 8.37 27.94 4.00
CA ARG A 338 8.30 27.29 5.32
C ARG A 338 6.87 26.94 5.76
N HIS A 339 5.88 27.73 5.36
CA HIS A 339 4.47 27.48 5.67
C HIS A 339 3.87 26.28 4.91
N LYS A 340 4.53 25.77 3.85
CA LYS A 340 4.10 24.61 3.06
C LYS A 340 4.56 23.27 3.64
N TRP A 341 5.42 23.25 4.66
CA TRP A 341 5.82 22.01 5.30
C TRP A 341 5.93 22.14 6.82
N ALA A 342 5.81 21.03 7.54
CA ALA A 342 5.99 20.94 8.98
C ALA A 342 6.44 19.52 9.38
N THR A 343 7.03 19.42 10.56
CA THR A 343 7.43 18.14 11.15
C THR A 343 6.47 17.75 12.28
N PHE A 344 6.37 16.45 12.56
CA PHE A 344 5.59 15.91 13.68
C PHE A 344 6.25 14.65 14.23
N GLU A 345 5.95 14.26 15.46
CA GLU A 345 6.32 12.95 16.01
C GLU A 345 5.09 12.06 16.18
N LYS A 346 3.96 12.67 16.52
CA LYS A 346 2.66 12.02 16.73
C LYS A 346 1.49 12.88 16.23
N GLY A 347 0.31 12.28 16.19
CA GLY A 347 -0.88 12.90 15.62
C GLY A 347 -1.35 14.19 16.32
N SER A 348 -1.05 14.36 17.62
CA SER A 348 -1.38 15.59 18.34
C SER A 348 -0.59 16.82 17.91
N ASP A 349 0.55 16.63 17.23
CA ASP A 349 1.41 17.72 16.77
C ASP A 349 0.90 18.30 15.43
N LEU A 350 0.03 17.55 14.75
CA LEU A 350 -0.55 17.93 13.48
C LEU A 350 -1.75 18.87 13.69
N PRO A 351 -1.89 19.92 12.85
CA PRO A 351 -2.95 20.89 13.03
C PRO A 351 -4.31 20.28 12.65
N ARG A 352 -5.32 20.53 13.48
CA ARG A 352 -6.71 20.18 13.15
C ARG A 352 -7.20 20.91 11.91
N ASN A 353 -6.92 22.23 11.80
CA ASN A 353 -7.15 22.98 10.57
C ASN A 353 -5.85 23.21 9.77
N ILE A 354 -5.80 22.70 8.54
CA ILE A 354 -4.69 22.83 7.59
C ILE A 354 -4.82 24.10 6.72
N PHE A 355 -6.05 24.54 6.41
CA PHE A 355 -6.33 25.58 5.40
C PHE A 355 -6.74 26.92 5.99
#